data_AF-A0A6L6QF98-F1
#
_entry.id   AF-A0A6L6QF98-F1
#
_cell.length_a   1.000
_cell.length_b   1.000
_cell.length_c   1.000
_cell.angle_alpha   90.00
_cell.angle_beta   90.00
_cell.angle_gamma   90.00
#
_symmetry.space_group_name_H-M   'P 1'
#
loop_
_entity.id
_entity.type
_entity.pdbx_description
1 polymer ?
#
loop_
_entity_poly.entity_id
_entity_poly.type
_entity_poly.pdbx_seq_one_letter_code
_entity_poly.pdbx_strand_id
1 'polypeptide(L)'
;MSALAGAGIGLRAPHYRQFLEQRPKAGWLEVHTENYLDQAGGDFHVLQELRRDYAISLHGVGLGLGSARGFSEQHLARVASLAQRIEPALVSEHLSWGAVFDRHLNDLLPLALNHVALALLEERVGRMQDALGRPILLENVSSFVRFADDAMSEAEFLAALAQRTGCGLLLDVNNLYVNQCNHEEDALTALQAIARGTVGEIHLAGHLVTPQAVIDHHGAKVADPVWRLYEAALARFGAVPTLIEWDTDIPALDVLLSEAGKAAAIAAAFSSSDADFDARRCGIPVAPLPDNAALAAQQQAFSDALFAEEAESALQLKHAERFSLYRGNLSSTWRKALAAAFPVIAQLVGEEFFAALAREYGRAQPSESGDLNCFGAHVESFLRSFPHTQDLPYLPDMARLEWQLHRIHYARHELALQAQDINPQTLEQSAFPWQATAHLFESDWAIVPLWLAHQGAEFPREMAQPSRALLSRPQWTAQVTPLEAPEYAALQELKNGETVGAALDAAFALDENFDVAASLRQWLQQQILVKRPH
;
A
#
# COMPACT_ATOMS: atom_id res chain seq x y z
N MET A 1 17.65 6.92 -17.51
CA MET A 1 16.32 6.28 -17.44
C MET A 1 15.54 6.67 -18.69
N SER A 2 14.73 5.76 -19.24
CA SER A 2 13.84 6.12 -20.37
C SER A 2 12.75 7.06 -19.88
N ALA A 3 12.50 8.15 -20.60
CA ALA A 3 11.30 8.94 -20.39
C ALA A 3 10.05 8.08 -20.64
N LEU A 4 8.97 8.33 -19.90
CA LEU A 4 7.67 7.71 -20.18
C LEU A 4 7.14 8.25 -21.50
N ALA A 5 6.50 7.38 -22.28
CA ALA A 5 5.82 7.76 -23.52
C ALA A 5 4.63 6.84 -23.78
N GLY A 6 3.56 7.41 -24.36
CA GLY A 6 2.34 6.68 -24.66
C GLY A 6 1.54 6.29 -23.42
N ALA A 7 0.77 5.21 -23.53
CA ALA A 7 -0.15 4.76 -22.50
C ALA A 7 0.42 3.61 -21.66
N GLY A 8 0.37 3.77 -20.34
CA GLY A 8 0.72 2.77 -19.33
C GLY A 8 -0.51 2.21 -18.62
N ILE A 9 -0.26 1.26 -17.72
CA ILE A 9 -1.30 0.66 -16.86
C ILE A 9 -0.80 0.50 -15.43
N GLY A 10 -1.71 0.55 -14.46
CA GLY A 10 -1.40 0.17 -13.08
C GLY A 10 -1.06 -1.32 -12.98
N LEU A 11 0.10 -1.66 -12.43
CA LEU A 11 0.46 -3.03 -12.11
C LEU A 11 -0.09 -3.39 -10.72
N ARG A 12 -0.95 -4.41 -10.66
CA ARG A 12 -1.54 -4.95 -9.43
C ARG A 12 -1.27 -6.46 -9.32
N ALA A 13 -1.28 -6.99 -8.10
CA ALA A 13 -0.92 -8.38 -7.80
C ALA A 13 -1.62 -9.44 -8.68
N PRO A 14 -2.91 -9.32 -9.04
CA PRO A 14 -3.57 -10.27 -9.94
C PRO A 14 -2.90 -10.45 -11.30
N HIS A 15 -2.18 -9.43 -11.78
CA HIS A 15 -1.53 -9.44 -13.10
C HIS A 15 -0.05 -9.87 -13.08
N TYR A 16 0.57 -10.00 -11.90
CA TYR A 16 2.01 -10.28 -11.76
C TYR A 16 2.45 -11.49 -12.57
N ARG A 17 1.72 -12.61 -12.46
CA ARG A 17 2.06 -13.85 -13.16
C ARG A 17 2.10 -13.67 -14.68
N GLN A 18 1.08 -13.01 -15.24
CA GLN A 18 1.01 -12.77 -16.69
C GLN A 18 2.15 -11.86 -17.15
N PHE A 19 2.50 -10.83 -16.39
CA PHE A 19 3.67 -10.00 -16.70
C PHE A 19 4.99 -10.75 -16.63
N LEU A 20 5.17 -11.59 -15.59
CA LEU A 20 6.36 -12.41 -15.40
C LEU A 20 6.54 -13.49 -16.47
N GLU A 21 5.46 -14.06 -16.99
CA GLU A 21 5.52 -15.13 -17.99
C GLU A 21 5.52 -14.60 -19.43
N GLN A 22 4.73 -13.56 -19.73
CA GLN A 22 4.36 -13.20 -21.10
C GLN A 22 4.97 -11.89 -21.59
N ARG A 23 5.41 -11.01 -20.68
CA ARG A 23 5.90 -9.65 -21.01
C ARG A 23 5.01 -8.92 -22.02
N PRO A 24 3.72 -8.70 -21.69
CA PRO A 24 2.77 -8.07 -22.60
C PRO A 24 3.22 -6.64 -22.97
N LYS A 25 2.83 -6.16 -24.15
CA LYS A 25 3.19 -4.82 -24.62
C LYS A 25 2.35 -3.75 -23.90
N ALA A 26 2.85 -3.26 -22.77
CA ALA A 26 2.41 -2.03 -22.12
C ALA A 26 3.43 -0.91 -22.39
N GLY A 27 3.02 0.36 -22.46
CA GLY A 27 3.96 1.47 -22.65
C GLY A 27 4.90 1.63 -21.45
N TRP A 28 4.35 1.53 -20.24
CA TRP A 28 5.03 1.62 -18.96
C TRP A 28 4.10 1.14 -17.85
N LEU A 29 4.62 0.98 -16.63
CA LEU A 29 3.87 0.49 -15.48
C LEU A 29 3.89 1.49 -14.33
N GLU A 30 2.75 1.69 -13.69
CA GLU A 30 2.69 2.37 -12.40
C GLU A 30 2.49 1.37 -11.26
N VAL A 31 3.11 1.67 -10.12
CA VAL A 31 2.86 0.95 -8.88
C VAL A 31 2.63 1.92 -7.72
N HIS A 32 1.81 1.51 -6.74
CA HIS A 32 1.69 2.22 -5.47
C HIS A 32 2.95 2.01 -4.64
N THR A 33 3.59 3.12 -4.27
CA THR A 33 4.88 3.18 -3.59
C THR A 33 4.86 2.38 -2.28
N GLU A 34 3.76 2.51 -1.53
CA GLU A 34 3.55 1.95 -0.20
C GLU A 34 3.63 0.42 -0.17
N ASN A 35 3.29 -0.24 -1.27
CA ASN A 35 3.33 -1.70 -1.39
C ASN A 35 4.77 -2.25 -1.46
N TYR A 36 5.77 -1.40 -1.66
CA TYR A 36 7.16 -1.82 -1.90
C TYR A 36 8.18 -1.20 -0.94
N LEU A 37 7.73 -0.46 0.08
CA LEU A 37 8.62 0.25 1.01
C LEU A 37 9.54 -0.66 1.82
N ASP A 38 9.16 -1.93 2.03
CA ASP A 38 9.98 -2.93 2.71
C ASP A 38 11.08 -3.52 1.82
N GLN A 39 11.01 -3.30 0.50
CA GLN A 39 12.02 -3.75 -0.48
C GLN A 39 12.36 -5.24 -0.34
N ALA A 40 11.35 -6.05 -0.08
CA ALA A 40 11.43 -7.49 0.13
C ALA A 40 10.12 -8.15 -0.32
N GLY A 41 10.05 -9.48 -0.23
CA GLY A 41 8.86 -10.22 -0.65
C GLY A 41 8.83 -10.57 -2.13
N GLY A 42 7.81 -11.33 -2.52
CA GLY A 42 7.54 -11.67 -3.92
C GLY A 42 7.20 -10.45 -4.77
N ASP A 43 6.44 -9.51 -4.21
CA ASP A 43 6.02 -8.26 -4.87
C ASP A 43 7.24 -7.43 -5.31
N PHE A 44 8.20 -7.22 -4.41
CA PHE A 44 9.41 -6.50 -4.75
C PHE A 44 10.27 -7.24 -5.78
N HIS A 45 10.31 -8.57 -5.74
CA HIS A 45 10.96 -9.36 -6.78
C HIS A 45 10.30 -9.14 -8.15
N VAL A 46 8.97 -9.16 -8.22
CA VAL A 46 8.22 -8.87 -9.46
C VAL A 46 8.59 -7.50 -10.00
N LEU A 47 8.56 -6.47 -9.15
CA LEU A 47 8.92 -5.11 -9.56
C LEU A 47 10.37 -5.01 -10.06
N GLN A 48 11.32 -5.68 -9.40
CA GLN A 48 12.73 -5.70 -9.82
C GLN A 48 12.95 -6.43 -11.15
N GLU A 49 12.20 -7.49 -11.42
CA GLU A 49 12.28 -8.19 -12.70
C GLU A 49 11.65 -7.38 -13.82
N LEU A 50 10.47 -6.79 -13.59
CA LEU A 50 9.75 -6.02 -14.60
C LEU A 50 10.39 -4.66 -14.92
N ARG A 51 11.05 -4.00 -13.95
CA ARG A 51 11.73 -2.71 -14.23
C ARG A 51 12.85 -2.80 -15.28
N ARG A 52 13.31 -4.02 -15.60
CA ARG A 52 14.33 -4.25 -16.64
C ARG A 52 13.73 -4.04 -18.04
N ASP A 53 12.43 -4.28 -18.18
CA ASP A 53 11.72 -4.29 -19.47
C ASP A 53 10.75 -3.11 -19.60
N TYR A 54 10.25 -2.58 -18.48
CA TYR A 54 9.29 -1.48 -18.43
C TYR A 54 9.82 -0.30 -17.64
N ALA A 55 9.56 0.92 -18.13
CA ALA A 55 9.71 2.10 -17.30
C ALA A 55 8.64 2.08 -16.18
N ILE A 56 9.02 2.56 -15.00
CA ILE A 56 8.19 2.53 -13.79
C ILE A 56 7.82 3.95 -13.36
N SER A 57 6.56 4.18 -13.01
CA SER A 57 6.11 5.32 -12.20
C SER A 57 5.84 4.85 -10.77
N LEU A 58 6.35 5.58 -9.77
CA LEU A 58 6.03 5.35 -8.36
C LEU A 58 4.99 6.38 -7.94
N HIS A 59 3.79 5.91 -7.59
CA HIS A 59 2.69 6.77 -7.17
C HIS A 59 2.44 6.57 -5.67
N GLY A 60 2.56 7.62 -4.87
CA GLY A 60 2.43 7.58 -3.41
C GLY A 60 0.99 7.77 -2.94
N VAL A 61 0.60 7.08 -1.87
CA VAL A 61 -0.71 7.20 -1.21
C VAL A 61 -0.62 7.42 0.32
N GLY A 62 0.59 7.47 0.89
CA GLY A 62 0.81 7.32 2.33
C GLY A 62 1.52 8.49 3.02
N LEU A 63 2.07 9.46 2.29
CA LEU A 63 2.86 10.53 2.89
C LEU A 63 1.99 11.66 3.45
N GLY A 64 0.91 12.03 2.74
CA GLY A 64 -0.10 12.97 3.21
C GLY A 64 0.49 14.36 3.45
N LEU A 65 1.15 14.91 2.41
CA LEU A 65 1.94 16.14 2.45
C LEU A 65 1.18 17.35 3.04
N GLY A 66 -0.14 17.37 2.95
CA GLY A 66 -0.98 18.44 3.49
C GLY A 66 -1.37 18.31 4.96
N SER A 67 -0.88 17.29 5.67
CA SER A 67 -1.16 17.13 7.10
C SER A 67 -0.46 18.24 7.91
N ALA A 68 -1.23 19.06 8.62
CA ALA A 68 -0.73 20.23 9.36
C ALA A 68 0.22 19.85 10.49
N ARG A 69 0.06 18.65 11.06
CA ARG A 69 0.98 18.09 12.04
C ARG A 69 2.35 17.67 11.46
N GLY A 70 2.51 17.70 10.14
CA GLY A 70 3.67 17.19 9.41
C GLY A 70 3.53 15.75 8.90
N PHE A 71 4.57 15.26 8.24
CA PHE A 71 4.69 13.88 7.73
C PHE A 71 5.87 13.15 8.38
N SER A 72 5.94 11.82 8.19
CA SER A 72 6.98 10.97 8.78
C SER A 72 8.30 11.01 7.98
N GLU A 73 9.38 11.49 8.60
CA GLU A 73 10.73 11.46 8.00
C GLU A 73 11.19 10.02 7.71
N GLN A 74 10.83 9.07 8.57
CA GLN A 74 11.16 7.66 8.37
C GLN A 74 10.46 7.10 7.13
N HIS A 75 9.21 7.51 6.88
CA HIS A 75 8.49 7.12 5.68
C HIS A 75 9.13 7.73 4.43
N LEU A 76 9.44 9.03 4.44
CA LEU A 76 10.13 9.70 3.33
C LEU A 76 11.50 9.05 3.02
N ALA A 77 12.25 8.66 4.05
CA ALA A 77 13.52 7.95 3.87
C ALA A 77 13.33 6.57 3.19
N ARG A 78 12.26 5.83 3.51
CA ARG A 78 11.92 4.57 2.83
C ARG A 78 11.55 4.82 1.37
N VAL A 79 10.76 5.85 1.07
CA VAL A 79 10.43 6.26 -0.31
C VAL A 79 11.70 6.62 -1.10
N ALA A 80 12.60 7.42 -0.51
CA ALA A 80 13.87 7.79 -1.14
C ALA A 80 14.76 6.58 -1.42
N SER A 81 14.85 5.65 -0.46
CA SER A 81 15.58 4.40 -0.63
C SER A 81 15.00 3.54 -1.76
N LEU A 82 13.67 3.41 -1.83
CA LEU A 82 12.99 2.69 -2.90
C LEU A 82 13.21 3.35 -4.26
N ALA A 83 13.06 4.67 -4.35
CA ALA A 83 13.29 5.43 -5.58
C ALA A 83 14.73 5.28 -6.08
N GLN A 84 15.72 5.29 -5.19
CA GLN A 84 17.12 5.03 -5.54
C GLN A 84 17.32 3.62 -6.10
N ARG A 85 16.60 2.61 -5.58
CA ARG A 85 16.74 1.22 -6.00
C ARG A 85 16.01 0.90 -7.30
N ILE A 86 14.83 1.47 -7.49
CA ILE A 86 13.99 1.22 -8.67
C ILE A 86 14.37 2.10 -9.84
N GLU A 87 14.90 3.31 -9.57
CA GLU A 87 15.19 4.32 -10.59
C GLU A 87 13.95 4.59 -11.46
N PRO A 88 12.82 5.05 -10.87
CA PRO A 88 11.59 5.23 -11.61
C PRO A 88 11.67 6.45 -12.54
N ALA A 89 10.91 6.42 -13.62
CA ALA A 89 10.81 7.54 -14.55
C ALA A 89 10.09 8.74 -13.91
N LEU A 90 9.05 8.49 -13.10
CA LEU A 90 8.30 9.50 -12.37
C LEU A 90 8.07 9.09 -10.91
N VAL A 91 7.88 10.08 -10.04
CA VAL A 91 7.43 9.91 -8.66
C VAL A 91 6.32 10.93 -8.41
N SER A 92 5.16 10.46 -7.96
CA SER A 92 3.99 11.31 -7.70
C SER A 92 3.42 11.12 -6.28
N GLU A 93 2.66 12.12 -5.83
CA GLU A 93 1.86 12.10 -4.60
C GLU A 93 0.58 12.93 -4.82
N HIS A 94 -0.41 12.78 -3.97
CA HIS A 94 -1.67 13.47 -3.95
C HIS A 94 -1.62 14.82 -3.23
N LEU A 95 -2.47 15.73 -3.69
CA LEU A 95 -2.84 16.94 -2.99
C LEU A 95 -3.84 16.60 -1.85
N SER A 96 -3.36 15.92 -0.81
CA SER A 96 -4.22 15.49 0.30
C SER A 96 -3.52 15.61 1.66
N TRP A 97 -4.31 15.46 2.72
CA TRP A 97 -3.82 15.16 4.05
C TRP A 97 -4.42 13.83 4.51
N GLY A 98 -3.80 13.20 5.51
CA GLY A 98 -4.23 11.87 5.95
C GLY A 98 -3.88 11.54 7.38
N ALA A 99 -3.43 12.53 8.16
CA ALA A 99 -3.07 12.29 9.55
C ALA A 99 -3.22 13.54 10.43
N VAL A 100 -3.55 13.27 11.69
CA VAL A 100 -3.61 14.26 12.78
C VAL A 100 -2.72 13.80 13.93
N PHE A 101 -2.69 14.55 15.03
CA PHE A 101 -1.70 14.34 16.10
C PHE A 101 -1.69 12.90 16.65
N ASP A 102 -2.86 12.29 16.80
CA ASP A 102 -3.05 11.01 17.48
C ASP A 102 -3.38 9.82 16.57
N ARG A 103 -3.49 10.02 15.25
CA ARG A 103 -3.82 8.95 14.28
C ARG A 103 -3.47 9.27 12.84
N HIS A 104 -3.29 8.21 12.07
CA HIS A 104 -3.34 8.17 10.61
C HIS A 104 -4.70 7.64 10.15
N LEU A 105 -5.26 8.28 9.13
CA LEU A 105 -6.57 7.96 8.58
C LEU A 105 -6.46 7.07 7.33
N ASN A 106 -5.28 7.04 6.68
CA ASN A 106 -5.00 6.24 5.49
C ASN A 106 -6.06 6.45 4.38
N ASP A 107 -6.44 7.71 4.19
CA ASP A 107 -7.38 8.18 3.17
C ASP A 107 -6.85 9.51 2.59
N LEU A 108 -7.31 9.85 1.38
CA LEU A 108 -6.92 11.06 0.66
C LEU A 108 -7.92 12.18 0.99
N LEU A 109 -7.71 12.85 2.12
CA LEU A 109 -8.69 13.81 2.62
C LEU A 109 -8.54 15.19 1.97
N PRO A 110 -9.66 15.92 1.77
CA PRO A 110 -9.66 17.18 1.06
C PRO A 110 -8.92 18.27 1.85
N LEU A 111 -8.09 19.04 1.18
CA LEU A 111 -7.45 20.21 1.77
C LEU A 111 -8.40 21.42 1.78
N ALA A 112 -8.27 22.26 2.81
CA ALA A 112 -8.74 23.64 2.72
C ALA A 112 -7.83 24.41 1.76
N LEU A 113 -8.40 24.94 0.68
CA LEU A 113 -7.69 25.56 -0.43
C LEU A 113 -7.40 27.04 -0.13
N ASN A 114 -6.65 27.29 0.95
CA ASN A 114 -6.29 28.63 1.41
C ASN A 114 -4.77 28.86 1.39
N HIS A 115 -4.35 30.10 1.66
CA HIS A 115 -2.93 30.47 1.59
C HIS A 115 -2.04 29.79 2.64
N VAL A 116 -2.61 29.38 3.78
CA VAL A 116 -1.87 28.67 4.83
C VAL A 116 -1.55 27.26 4.38
N ALA A 117 -2.55 26.54 3.83
CA ALA A 117 -2.34 25.22 3.25
C ALA A 117 -1.38 25.28 2.05
N LEU A 118 -1.48 26.31 1.19
CA LEU A 118 -0.55 26.47 0.07
C LEU A 118 0.90 26.62 0.52
N ALA A 119 1.16 27.46 1.53
CA ALA A 119 2.50 27.64 2.09
C ALA A 119 3.01 26.37 2.80
N LEU A 120 2.13 25.61 3.45
CA LEU A 120 2.47 24.30 4.01
C LEU A 120 2.92 23.35 2.90
N LEU A 121 2.11 23.16 1.85
CA LEU A 121 2.45 22.28 0.74
C LEU A 121 3.72 22.71 0.01
N GLU A 122 3.94 24.02 -0.14
CA GLU A 122 5.17 24.58 -0.73
C GLU A 122 6.43 24.07 -0.02
N GLU A 123 6.43 24.09 1.33
CA GLU A 123 7.53 23.55 2.13
C GLU A 123 7.66 22.03 2.04
N ARG A 124 6.53 21.32 2.07
CA ARG A 124 6.50 19.86 2.11
C ARG A 124 6.93 19.24 0.79
N VAL A 125 6.50 19.82 -0.32
CA VAL A 125 6.95 19.47 -1.68
C VAL A 125 8.44 19.76 -1.83
N GLY A 126 8.92 20.93 -1.39
CA GLY A 126 10.34 21.26 -1.42
C GLY A 126 11.20 20.20 -0.73
N ARG A 127 10.82 19.80 0.50
CA ARG A 127 11.53 18.77 1.26
C ARG A 127 11.50 17.39 0.64
N MET A 128 10.36 16.98 0.08
CA MET A 128 10.27 15.71 -0.63
C MET A 128 11.17 15.71 -1.87
N GLN A 129 11.16 16.78 -2.67
CA GLN A 129 12.03 16.91 -3.84
C GLN A 129 13.51 16.90 -3.45
N ASP A 130 13.90 17.59 -2.37
CA ASP A 130 15.28 17.61 -1.87
C ASP A 130 15.72 16.21 -1.39
N ALA A 131 14.86 15.49 -0.68
CA ALA A 131 15.14 14.12 -0.21
C ALA A 131 15.27 13.13 -1.37
N LEU A 132 14.47 13.29 -2.43
CA LEU A 132 14.49 12.43 -3.62
C LEU A 132 15.53 12.86 -4.67
N GLY A 133 16.05 14.09 -4.58
CA GLY A 133 16.96 14.68 -5.56
C GLY A 133 16.34 14.90 -6.95
N ARG A 134 15.01 15.08 -7.03
CA ARG A 134 14.26 15.22 -8.28
C ARG A 134 12.91 15.92 -8.09
N PRO A 135 12.34 16.53 -9.15
CA PRO A 135 10.96 16.96 -9.16
C PRO A 135 10.01 15.78 -8.97
N ILE A 136 8.95 16.03 -8.21
CA ILE A 136 7.81 15.11 -8.08
C ILE A 136 6.61 15.67 -8.86
N LEU A 137 5.62 14.82 -9.08
CA LEU A 137 4.31 15.26 -9.57
C LEU A 137 3.30 15.31 -8.41
N LEU A 138 2.47 16.35 -8.38
CA LEU A 138 1.34 16.46 -7.45
C LEU A 138 0.03 16.22 -8.19
N GLU A 139 -0.81 15.36 -7.62
CA GLU A 139 -2.08 14.95 -8.18
C GLU A 139 -3.29 15.69 -7.59
N ASN A 140 -4.24 16.07 -8.45
CA ASN A 140 -5.56 16.54 -8.03
C ASN A 140 -6.43 15.39 -7.51
N VAL A 141 -7.18 15.64 -6.44
CA VAL A 141 -8.01 14.61 -5.80
C VAL A 141 -9.48 14.86 -6.05
N SER A 142 -10.30 13.80 -6.04
CA SER A 142 -11.74 13.98 -5.89
C SER A 142 -12.10 14.27 -4.43
N SER A 143 -13.11 15.11 -4.22
CA SER A 143 -13.66 15.34 -2.89
C SER A 143 -15.18 15.32 -2.85
N PHE A 144 -15.74 15.06 -1.67
CA PHE A 144 -17.18 15.09 -1.43
C PHE A 144 -17.65 16.41 -0.83
N VAL A 145 -16.74 17.16 -0.20
CA VAL A 145 -17.01 18.45 0.46
C VAL A 145 -15.99 19.52 0.04
N ARG A 146 -16.36 20.78 0.27
CA ARG A 146 -15.48 21.95 0.17
C ARG A 146 -15.51 22.73 1.49
N PHE A 147 -14.43 23.42 1.83
CA PHE A 147 -14.37 24.19 3.06
C PHE A 147 -14.94 25.60 2.84
N ALA A 148 -15.57 26.16 3.87
CA ALA A 148 -16.08 27.53 3.78
C ALA A 148 -14.96 28.59 3.60
N ASP A 149 -13.75 28.26 4.03
CA ASP A 149 -12.55 29.12 3.97
C ASP A 149 -11.69 28.89 2.71
N ASP A 150 -12.20 28.15 1.72
CA ASP A 150 -11.49 28.01 0.43
C ASP A 150 -11.32 29.40 -0.23
N ALA A 151 -10.08 29.78 -0.51
CA ALA A 151 -9.72 31.07 -1.08
C ALA A 151 -9.45 31.01 -2.59
N MET A 152 -9.28 29.79 -3.13
CA MET A 152 -9.02 29.52 -4.55
C MET A 152 -9.60 28.15 -4.94
N SER A 153 -9.75 27.90 -6.24
CA SER A 153 -10.07 26.58 -6.76
C SER A 153 -8.87 25.62 -6.66
N GLU A 154 -9.13 24.32 -6.75
CA GLU A 154 -8.07 23.29 -6.70
C GLU A 154 -7.05 23.47 -7.84
N ALA A 155 -7.53 23.80 -9.04
CA ALA A 155 -6.67 24.04 -10.20
C ALA A 155 -5.78 25.28 -10.02
N GLU A 156 -6.30 26.35 -9.43
CA GLU A 156 -5.51 27.54 -9.07
C GLU A 156 -4.49 27.22 -7.98
N PHE A 157 -4.86 26.40 -6.98
CA PHE A 157 -3.96 25.94 -5.94
C PHE A 157 -2.78 25.15 -6.51
N LEU A 158 -3.06 24.14 -7.36
CA LEU A 158 -2.03 23.33 -8.02
C LEU A 158 -1.14 24.16 -8.96
N ALA A 159 -1.74 25.08 -9.73
CA ALA A 159 -0.99 25.97 -10.60
C ALA A 159 -0.02 26.86 -9.80
N ALA A 160 -0.49 27.43 -8.68
CA ALA A 160 0.35 28.22 -7.79
C ALA A 160 1.45 27.36 -7.13
N LEU A 161 1.14 26.15 -6.68
CA LEU A 161 2.09 25.24 -6.05
C LEU A 161 3.21 24.83 -7.03
N ALA A 162 2.85 24.41 -8.24
CA ALA A 162 3.80 24.06 -9.30
C ALA A 162 4.70 25.24 -9.67
N GLN A 163 4.13 26.45 -9.78
CA GLN A 163 4.90 27.66 -10.07
C GLN A 163 5.95 27.97 -8.99
N ARG A 164 5.61 27.77 -7.71
CA ARG A 164 6.47 28.14 -6.57
C ARG A 164 7.51 27.09 -6.23
N THR A 165 7.19 25.82 -6.41
CA THR A 165 8.05 24.69 -5.99
C THR A 165 8.80 24.06 -7.15
N GLY A 166 8.39 24.32 -8.39
CA GLY A 166 8.92 23.67 -9.58
C GLY A 166 8.47 22.22 -9.74
N CYS A 167 7.54 21.71 -8.90
CA CYS A 167 6.96 20.40 -9.10
C CYS A 167 6.15 20.34 -10.39
N GLY A 168 5.99 19.14 -10.93
CA GLY A 168 5.01 18.89 -11.98
C GLY A 168 3.66 18.52 -11.42
N LEU A 169 2.71 18.30 -12.32
CA LEU A 169 1.36 17.86 -12.01
C LEU A 169 1.10 16.50 -12.64
N LEU A 170 0.50 15.60 -11.87
CA LEU A 170 -0.20 14.43 -12.38
C LEU A 170 -1.67 14.85 -12.44
N LEU A 171 -2.24 14.85 -13.64
CA LEU A 171 -3.60 15.32 -13.85
C LEU A 171 -4.53 14.12 -13.98
N ASP A 172 -5.25 13.79 -12.93
CA ASP A 172 -6.34 12.83 -13.06
C ASP A 172 -7.59 13.52 -13.62
N VAL A 173 -7.91 13.16 -14.86
CA VAL A 173 -9.06 13.68 -15.59
C VAL A 173 -10.37 13.11 -15.04
N ASN A 174 -10.34 11.90 -14.47
CA ASN A 174 -11.50 11.35 -13.78
C ASN A 174 -11.83 12.17 -12.54
N ASN A 175 -10.85 12.48 -11.67
CA ASN A 175 -11.05 13.36 -10.53
C ASN A 175 -11.59 14.75 -10.91
N LEU A 176 -11.12 15.36 -12.01
CA LEU A 176 -11.72 16.60 -12.52
C LEU A 176 -13.20 16.45 -12.88
N TYR A 177 -13.56 15.36 -13.55
CA TYR A 177 -14.95 15.10 -13.91
C TYR A 177 -15.83 14.83 -12.68
N VAL A 178 -15.30 14.08 -11.71
CA VAL A 178 -15.98 13.79 -10.44
C VAL A 178 -16.24 15.09 -9.68
N ASN A 179 -15.23 15.95 -9.55
CA ASN A 179 -15.36 17.26 -8.91
C ASN A 179 -16.34 18.19 -9.66
N GLN A 180 -16.37 18.15 -11.01
CA GLN A 180 -17.39 18.86 -11.78
C GLN A 180 -18.81 18.40 -11.44
N CYS A 181 -19.03 17.10 -11.29
CA CYS A 181 -20.34 16.56 -10.95
C CYS A 181 -20.73 16.86 -9.50
N ASN A 182 -19.76 16.83 -8.58
CA ASN A 182 -20.03 16.98 -7.16
C ASN A 182 -20.14 18.46 -6.74
N HIS A 183 -19.31 19.34 -7.29
CA HIS A 183 -19.15 20.73 -6.84
C HIS A 183 -19.55 21.78 -7.88
N GLU A 184 -20.02 21.34 -9.05
CA GLU A 184 -20.39 22.21 -10.18
C GLU A 184 -19.19 23.03 -10.73
N GLU A 185 -17.97 22.53 -10.52
CA GLU A 185 -16.72 23.12 -11.00
C GLU A 185 -16.49 22.76 -12.47
N ASP A 186 -16.38 23.73 -13.37
CA ASP A 186 -16.17 23.45 -14.80
C ASP A 186 -14.76 22.88 -15.07
N ALA A 187 -14.68 21.62 -15.50
CA ALA A 187 -13.42 20.91 -15.71
C ALA A 187 -12.57 21.55 -16.84
N LEU A 188 -13.20 22.12 -17.87
CA LEU A 188 -12.47 22.81 -18.94
C LEU A 188 -11.80 24.10 -18.44
N THR A 189 -12.46 24.83 -17.54
CA THR A 189 -11.90 25.99 -16.85
C THR A 189 -10.74 25.57 -15.96
N ALA A 190 -10.87 24.46 -15.22
CA ALA A 190 -9.77 23.90 -14.42
C ALA A 190 -8.54 23.56 -15.29
N LEU A 191 -8.73 22.90 -16.45
CA LEU A 191 -7.65 22.66 -17.41
C LEU A 191 -7.00 23.98 -17.85
N GLN A 192 -7.79 25.03 -18.08
CA GLN A 192 -7.30 26.33 -18.53
C GLN A 192 -6.48 27.09 -17.48
N ALA A 193 -6.69 26.85 -16.19
CA ALA A 193 -5.92 27.45 -15.10
C ALA A 193 -4.49 26.90 -15.01
N ILE A 194 -4.27 25.65 -15.42
CA ILE A 194 -2.97 24.98 -15.35
C ILE A 194 -2.08 25.38 -16.54
N ALA A 195 -0.85 25.80 -16.26
CA ALA A 195 0.10 26.23 -17.28
C ALA A 195 0.53 25.08 -18.21
N ARG A 196 0.87 25.38 -19.46
CA ARG A 196 1.46 24.38 -20.36
C ARG A 196 2.84 23.99 -19.87
N GLY A 197 3.22 22.73 -20.09
CA GLY A 197 4.52 22.18 -19.69
C GLY A 197 4.66 21.85 -18.20
N THR A 198 3.59 21.98 -17.40
CA THR A 198 3.59 21.55 -15.98
C THR A 198 2.98 20.18 -15.75
N VAL A 199 2.12 19.69 -16.66
CA VAL A 199 1.50 18.37 -16.56
C VAL A 199 2.47 17.33 -17.12
N GLY A 200 2.90 16.38 -16.28
CA GLY A 200 3.86 15.34 -16.64
C GLY A 200 3.27 13.96 -16.79
N GLU A 201 2.08 13.75 -16.25
CA GLU A 201 1.35 12.50 -16.31
C GLU A 201 -0.15 12.81 -16.30
N ILE A 202 -0.93 11.98 -16.98
CA ILE A 202 -2.39 12.03 -16.96
C ILE A 202 -2.91 10.67 -16.49
N HIS A 203 -3.85 10.67 -15.56
CA HIS A 203 -4.59 9.47 -15.18
C HIS A 203 -5.99 9.48 -15.81
N LEU A 204 -6.45 8.28 -16.14
CA LEU A 204 -7.78 8.01 -16.65
C LEU A 204 -8.35 6.78 -15.93
N ALA A 205 -9.52 6.97 -15.34
CA ALA A 205 -10.22 5.91 -14.63
C ALA A 205 -11.75 5.98 -14.84
N GLY A 206 -12.45 4.98 -14.30
CA GLY A 206 -13.90 4.95 -14.20
C GLY A 206 -14.41 5.27 -12.79
N HIS A 207 -15.60 5.87 -12.71
CA HIS A 207 -16.26 6.28 -11.48
C HIS A 207 -17.63 5.58 -11.31
N LEU A 208 -18.19 5.69 -10.10
CA LEU A 208 -19.50 5.18 -9.74
C LEU A 208 -20.47 6.34 -9.50
N VAL A 209 -21.61 6.34 -10.21
CA VAL A 209 -22.66 7.33 -10.00
C VAL A 209 -23.65 6.82 -8.94
N THR A 210 -23.86 7.60 -7.89
CA THR A 210 -24.85 7.30 -6.83
C THR A 210 -25.88 8.44 -6.72
N PRO A 211 -27.02 8.22 -6.03
CA PRO A 211 -27.97 9.30 -5.76
C PRO A 211 -27.39 10.49 -4.99
N GLN A 212 -26.33 10.27 -4.20
CA GLN A 212 -25.74 11.28 -3.31
C GLN A 212 -24.57 12.04 -3.95
N ALA A 213 -23.74 11.34 -4.72
CA ALA A 213 -22.52 11.87 -5.33
C ALA A 213 -22.03 10.98 -6.48
N VAL A 214 -21.14 11.51 -7.31
CA VAL A 214 -20.24 10.69 -8.12
C VAL A 214 -19.06 10.29 -7.23
N ILE A 215 -18.85 8.99 -7.09
CA ILE A 215 -17.80 8.41 -6.26
C ILE A 215 -16.66 7.99 -7.17
N ASP A 216 -15.48 8.47 -6.82
CA ASP A 216 -14.28 7.96 -7.41
C ASP A 216 -13.91 6.60 -6.78
N HIS A 217 -13.98 5.53 -7.56
CA HIS A 217 -13.76 4.17 -7.07
C HIS A 217 -12.76 3.38 -7.91
N HIS A 218 -12.33 3.91 -9.05
CA HIS A 218 -11.39 3.27 -9.98
C HIS A 218 -11.72 1.78 -10.24
N GLY A 219 -13.00 1.47 -10.39
CA GLY A 219 -13.53 0.10 -10.49
C GLY A 219 -14.18 -0.24 -11.83
N ALA A 220 -14.14 0.69 -12.78
CA ALA A 220 -14.85 0.58 -14.04
C ALA A 220 -14.02 1.11 -15.21
N LYS A 221 -14.47 0.80 -16.44
CA LYS A 221 -13.92 1.40 -17.65
C LYS A 221 -14.04 2.91 -17.62
N VAL A 222 -13.14 3.58 -18.33
CA VAL A 222 -13.14 5.04 -18.44
C VAL A 222 -14.42 5.49 -19.16
N ALA A 223 -15.16 6.40 -18.53
CA ALA A 223 -16.45 6.85 -19.05
C ALA A 223 -16.30 7.81 -20.24
N ASP A 224 -17.29 7.84 -21.14
CA ASP A 224 -17.27 8.71 -22.33
C ASP A 224 -17.04 10.21 -22.03
N PRO A 225 -17.63 10.81 -20.96
CA PRO A 225 -17.32 12.19 -20.60
C PRO A 225 -15.85 12.41 -20.22
N VAL A 226 -15.22 11.42 -19.57
CA VAL A 226 -13.81 11.47 -19.19
C VAL A 226 -12.92 11.38 -20.43
N TRP A 227 -13.25 10.53 -21.41
CA TRP A 227 -12.56 10.50 -22.71
C TRP A 227 -12.60 11.84 -23.46
N ARG A 228 -13.72 12.56 -23.40
CA ARG A 228 -13.83 13.90 -24.02
C ARG A 228 -12.96 14.93 -23.29
N LEU A 229 -12.91 14.87 -21.95
CA LEU A 229 -12.02 15.73 -21.17
C LEU A 229 -10.55 15.39 -21.40
N TYR A 230 -10.23 14.12 -21.64
CA TYR A 230 -8.89 13.68 -22.02
C TYR A 230 -8.45 14.30 -23.35
N GLU A 231 -9.30 14.27 -24.39
CA GLU A 231 -9.03 14.97 -25.65
C GLU A 231 -8.79 16.48 -25.45
N ALA A 232 -9.57 17.11 -24.56
CA ALA A 232 -9.38 18.53 -24.22
C ALA A 232 -8.05 18.79 -23.48
N ALA A 233 -7.66 17.89 -22.58
CA ALA A 233 -6.37 17.96 -21.88
C ALA A 233 -5.21 17.80 -22.88
N LEU A 234 -5.28 16.82 -23.79
CA LEU A 234 -4.27 16.62 -24.85
C LEU A 234 -4.19 17.81 -25.81
N ALA A 235 -5.32 18.42 -26.17
CA ALA A 235 -5.35 19.64 -26.99
C ALA A 235 -4.63 20.81 -26.32
N ARG A 236 -4.58 20.83 -24.98
CA ARG A 236 -3.91 21.87 -24.21
C ARG A 236 -2.43 21.57 -23.94
N PHE A 237 -2.11 20.33 -23.54
CA PHE A 237 -0.81 19.96 -22.96
C PHE A 237 0.05 19.09 -23.90
N GLY A 238 -0.50 18.64 -25.03
CA GLY A 238 0.12 17.68 -25.93
C GLY A 238 -0.04 16.23 -25.45
N ALA A 239 0.61 15.31 -26.14
CA ALA A 239 0.65 13.88 -25.84
C ALA A 239 1.50 13.61 -24.58
N VAL A 240 0.93 13.89 -23.41
CA VAL A 240 1.48 13.56 -22.09
C VAL A 240 1.35 12.05 -21.83
N PRO A 241 2.34 11.39 -21.20
CA PRO A 241 2.20 10.01 -20.74
C PRO A 241 0.90 9.79 -19.96
N THR A 242 0.14 8.77 -20.32
CA THR A 242 -1.21 8.55 -19.78
C THR A 242 -1.32 7.18 -19.14
N LEU A 243 -1.85 7.09 -17.93
CA LEU A 243 -2.14 5.83 -17.25
C LEU A 243 -3.62 5.50 -17.37
N ILE A 244 -3.94 4.22 -17.55
CA ILE A 244 -5.24 3.68 -17.13
C ILE A 244 -5.12 3.17 -15.70
N GLU A 245 -5.81 3.84 -14.79
CA GLU A 245 -5.84 3.52 -13.37
C GLU A 245 -7.05 2.64 -13.03
N TRP A 246 -6.82 1.61 -12.20
CA TRP A 246 -7.84 0.64 -11.81
C TRP A 246 -7.45 -0.03 -10.49
N ASP A 247 -8.23 0.21 -9.43
CA ASP A 247 -7.90 -0.20 -8.05
C ASP A 247 -8.95 -1.05 -7.35
N THR A 248 -10.21 -0.98 -7.80
CA THR A 248 -11.27 -1.88 -7.30
C THR A 248 -11.75 -2.77 -8.42
N ASP A 249 -12.26 -3.96 -8.08
CA ASP A 249 -12.78 -4.92 -9.08
C ASP A 249 -11.84 -5.13 -10.28
N ILE A 250 -10.56 -5.35 -9.97
CA ILE A 250 -9.45 -5.41 -10.95
C ILE A 250 -9.81 -6.33 -12.13
N PRO A 251 -9.82 -5.82 -13.37
CA PRO A 251 -10.32 -6.57 -14.51
C PRO A 251 -9.24 -7.54 -15.02
N ALA A 252 -9.63 -8.39 -15.96
CA ALA A 252 -8.67 -9.15 -16.75
C ALA A 252 -7.70 -8.20 -17.48
N LEU A 253 -6.44 -8.63 -17.62
CA LEU A 253 -5.36 -7.81 -18.15
C LEU A 253 -5.62 -7.31 -19.59
N ASP A 254 -6.32 -8.10 -20.42
CA ASP A 254 -6.66 -7.73 -21.79
C ASP A 254 -7.62 -6.52 -21.85
N VAL A 255 -8.54 -6.40 -20.89
CA VAL A 255 -9.42 -5.24 -20.76
C VAL A 255 -8.60 -3.99 -20.44
N LEU A 256 -7.67 -4.09 -19.48
CA LEU A 256 -6.82 -2.97 -19.06
C LEU A 256 -5.90 -2.51 -20.20
N LEU A 257 -5.27 -3.45 -20.91
CA LEU A 257 -4.46 -3.17 -22.10
C LEU A 257 -5.28 -2.56 -23.24
N SER A 258 -6.55 -2.96 -23.39
CA SER A 258 -7.45 -2.38 -24.41
C SER A 258 -7.77 -0.91 -24.13
N GLU A 259 -8.05 -0.54 -22.88
CA GLU A 259 -8.28 0.85 -22.49
C GLU A 259 -7.01 1.70 -22.70
N ALA A 260 -5.83 1.15 -22.36
CA ALA A 260 -4.55 1.82 -22.62
C ALA A 260 -4.30 1.98 -24.13
N GLY A 261 -4.65 0.98 -24.93
CA GLY A 261 -4.61 1.06 -26.39
C GLY A 261 -5.51 2.17 -26.95
N LYS A 262 -6.70 2.38 -26.35
CA LYS A 262 -7.60 3.48 -26.70
C LYS A 262 -6.99 4.85 -26.36
N ALA A 263 -6.42 5.01 -25.16
CA ALA A 263 -5.73 6.24 -24.78
C ALA A 263 -4.56 6.55 -25.73
N ALA A 264 -3.73 5.56 -26.05
CA ALA A 264 -2.63 5.71 -27.00
C ALA A 264 -3.11 6.12 -28.42
N ALA A 265 -4.23 5.54 -28.89
CA ALA A 265 -4.79 5.88 -30.19
C ALA A 265 -5.30 7.34 -30.25
N ILE A 266 -5.91 7.83 -29.17
CA ILE A 266 -6.35 9.23 -29.07
C ILE A 266 -5.13 10.16 -29.03
N ALA A 267 -4.14 9.86 -28.17
CA ALA A 267 -2.93 10.66 -28.00
C ALA A 267 -2.11 10.81 -29.30
N ALA A 268 -2.14 9.80 -30.18
CA ALA A 268 -1.43 9.83 -31.46
C ALA A 268 -1.88 10.95 -32.42
N ALA A 269 -3.05 11.56 -32.19
CA ALA A 269 -3.54 12.69 -32.96
C ALA A 269 -2.93 14.05 -32.53
N PHE A 270 -2.20 14.08 -31.42
CA PHE A 270 -1.65 15.31 -30.83
C PHE A 270 -0.13 15.34 -30.90
N SER A 271 0.45 16.55 -30.91
CA SER A 271 1.91 16.72 -30.83
C SER A 271 2.43 16.27 -29.46
N SER A 272 3.70 15.87 -29.37
CA SER A 272 4.36 15.59 -28.09
C SER A 272 4.20 16.75 -27.11
N SER A 273 4.13 16.44 -25.81
CA SER A 273 4.14 17.45 -24.78
C SER A 273 5.48 18.22 -24.75
N ASP A 274 5.40 19.50 -24.40
CA ASP A 274 6.57 20.37 -24.15
C ASP A 274 7.07 20.27 -22.69
N ALA A 275 6.49 19.37 -21.89
CA ALA A 275 6.83 19.24 -20.48
C ALA A 275 8.26 18.70 -20.29
N ASP A 276 9.05 19.44 -19.50
CA ASP A 276 10.45 19.11 -19.18
C ASP A 276 10.66 19.22 -17.67
N PHE A 277 10.67 18.07 -16.99
CA PHE A 277 10.86 17.94 -15.54
C PHE A 277 12.32 17.63 -15.19
N ASP A 278 13.22 18.49 -15.64
CA ASP A 278 14.65 18.40 -15.35
C ASP A 278 14.93 18.55 -13.84
N ALA A 279 15.79 17.67 -13.31
CA ALA A 279 16.29 17.67 -11.93
C ALA A 279 16.93 19.00 -11.48
N ARG A 280 17.35 19.85 -12.42
CA ARG A 280 17.92 21.19 -12.15
C ARG A 280 16.94 22.20 -11.53
N ARG A 281 15.65 21.86 -11.39
CA ARG A 281 14.64 22.73 -10.74
C ARG A 281 14.49 22.53 -9.23
N CYS A 282 15.21 21.58 -8.63
CA CYS A 282 15.23 21.40 -7.16
C CYS A 282 16.07 22.49 -6.46
N GLY A 283 15.80 22.74 -5.18
CA GLY A 283 16.55 23.71 -4.38
C GLY A 283 16.04 25.16 -4.43
N ILE A 284 14.76 25.38 -4.79
CA ILE A 284 14.11 26.68 -4.58
C ILE A 284 14.03 26.94 -3.07
N PRO A 285 14.55 28.07 -2.54
CA PRO A 285 14.48 28.37 -1.12
C PRO A 285 13.03 28.42 -0.65
N VAL A 286 12.67 27.53 0.26
CA VAL A 286 11.34 27.51 0.85
C VAL A 286 11.22 28.60 1.91
N ALA A 287 10.13 29.36 1.86
CA ALA A 287 9.77 30.27 2.94
C ALA A 287 9.54 29.52 4.27
N PRO A 288 9.80 30.14 5.43
CA PRO A 288 9.45 29.54 6.71
C PRO A 288 7.95 29.22 6.77
N LEU A 289 7.61 28.05 7.33
CA LEU A 289 6.23 27.65 7.55
C LEU A 289 5.47 28.72 8.35
N PRO A 290 4.31 29.19 7.87
CA PRO A 290 3.45 30.07 8.66
C PRO A 290 2.87 29.31 9.85
N ASP A 291 2.36 30.06 10.84
CA ASP A 291 1.53 29.48 11.88
C ASP A 291 0.33 28.76 11.25
N ASN A 292 0.21 27.47 11.53
CA ASN A 292 -0.81 26.58 10.98
C ASN A 292 -1.72 25.99 12.07
N ALA A 293 -1.75 26.57 13.28
CA ALA A 293 -2.55 26.05 14.39
C ALA A 293 -4.05 25.95 14.05
N ALA A 294 -4.60 26.92 13.32
CA ALA A 294 -5.99 26.89 12.87
C ALA A 294 -6.26 25.75 11.87
N LEU A 295 -5.33 25.51 10.94
CA LEU A 295 -5.41 24.40 9.98
C LEU A 295 -5.32 23.05 10.70
N ALA A 296 -4.43 22.92 11.68
CA ALA A 296 -4.30 21.72 12.50
C ALA A 296 -5.58 21.45 13.31
N ALA A 297 -6.18 22.49 13.91
CA ALA A 297 -7.45 22.37 14.62
C ALA A 297 -8.61 21.95 13.68
N GLN A 298 -8.64 22.49 12.45
CA GLN A 298 -9.63 22.10 11.45
C GLN A 298 -9.49 20.63 11.03
N GLN A 299 -8.27 20.17 10.76
CA GLN A 299 -8.00 18.76 10.43
C GLN A 299 -8.33 17.82 11.60
N GLN A 300 -8.01 18.24 12.84
CA GLN A 300 -8.38 17.48 14.04
C GLN A 300 -9.90 17.37 14.17
N ALA A 301 -10.64 18.48 14.02
CA ALA A 301 -12.10 18.44 14.07
C ALA A 301 -12.70 17.56 12.97
N PHE A 302 -12.15 17.61 11.75
CA PHE A 302 -12.57 16.74 10.65
C PHE A 302 -12.34 15.27 11.01
N SER A 303 -11.15 14.95 11.53
CA SER A 303 -10.81 13.60 12.02
C SER A 303 -11.77 13.15 13.11
N ASP A 304 -12.00 13.96 14.13
CA ASP A 304 -12.90 13.63 15.24
C ASP A 304 -14.33 13.33 14.74
N ALA A 305 -14.82 14.11 13.77
CA ALA A 305 -16.12 13.89 13.14
C ALA A 305 -16.22 12.57 12.35
N LEU A 306 -15.10 12.01 11.84
CA LEU A 306 -15.11 10.67 11.22
C LEU A 306 -15.39 9.58 12.26
N PHE A 307 -14.99 9.79 13.51
CA PHE A 307 -15.21 8.85 14.61
C PHE A 307 -16.47 9.16 15.42
N ALA A 308 -16.94 10.40 15.50
CA ALA A 308 -18.12 10.80 16.28
C ALA A 308 -19.07 11.66 15.44
N GLU A 309 -20.29 11.17 15.18
CA GLU A 309 -21.26 11.87 14.32
C GLU A 309 -21.65 13.25 14.88
N GLU A 310 -21.73 13.37 16.20
CA GLU A 310 -22.04 14.62 16.89
C GLU A 310 -21.03 15.74 16.63
N ALA A 311 -19.77 15.39 16.34
CA ALA A 311 -18.70 16.35 16.06
C ALA A 311 -18.78 16.95 14.65
N GLU A 312 -19.57 16.35 13.74
CA GLU A 312 -19.75 16.85 12.37
C GLU A 312 -20.38 18.26 12.35
N SER A 313 -21.25 18.55 13.33
CA SER A 313 -21.93 19.85 13.46
C SER A 313 -20.99 21.04 13.66
N ALA A 314 -19.75 20.79 14.11
CA ALA A 314 -18.73 21.82 14.30
C ALA A 314 -17.97 22.19 13.01
N LEU A 315 -18.12 21.40 11.94
CA LEU A 315 -17.43 21.60 10.68
C LEU A 315 -18.15 22.62 9.81
N GLN A 316 -17.38 23.53 9.21
CA GLN A 316 -17.89 24.51 8.26
C GLN A 316 -17.65 24.03 6.83
N LEU A 317 -18.54 23.16 6.35
CA LEU A 317 -18.44 22.50 5.05
C LEU A 317 -19.59 22.89 4.13
N LYS A 318 -19.28 22.98 2.83
CA LYS A 318 -20.27 22.90 1.76
C LYS A 318 -20.52 21.43 1.44
N HIS A 319 -21.76 21.08 1.12
CA HIS A 319 -22.19 19.71 0.87
C HIS A 319 -21.98 18.76 2.07
N ALA A 320 -22.20 19.27 3.29
CA ALA A 320 -21.96 18.52 4.53
C ALA A 320 -22.73 17.18 4.58
N GLU A 321 -23.88 17.07 3.91
CA GLU A 321 -24.64 15.83 3.78
C GLU A 321 -23.84 14.66 3.18
N ARG A 322 -22.75 14.96 2.46
CA ARG A 322 -21.86 13.95 1.85
C ARG A 322 -20.72 13.51 2.75
N PHE A 323 -20.55 14.12 3.94
CA PHE A 323 -19.46 13.80 4.86
C PHE A 323 -19.45 12.32 5.28
N SER A 324 -20.63 11.70 5.36
CA SER A 324 -20.79 10.26 5.64
C SER A 324 -20.05 9.34 4.66
N LEU A 325 -19.76 9.79 3.43
CA LEU A 325 -18.96 9.03 2.46
C LEU A 325 -17.53 8.82 2.95
N TYR A 326 -16.91 9.79 3.63
CA TYR A 326 -15.57 9.62 4.21
C TYR A 326 -15.55 8.57 5.32
N ARG A 327 -16.60 8.49 6.15
CA ARG A 327 -16.73 7.40 7.15
C ARG A 327 -16.84 6.02 6.49
N GLY A 328 -17.55 5.98 5.36
CA GLY A 328 -17.67 4.79 4.52
C GLY A 328 -16.33 4.36 3.95
N ASN A 329 -15.57 5.29 3.38
CA ASN A 329 -14.22 5.05 2.86
C ASN A 329 -13.29 4.50 3.94
N LEU A 330 -13.24 5.15 5.10
CA LEU A 330 -12.42 4.73 6.22
C LEU A 330 -12.73 3.28 6.66
N SER A 331 -14.02 2.95 6.79
CA SER A 331 -14.46 1.60 7.13
C SER A 331 -14.10 0.58 6.04
N SER A 332 -14.20 0.96 4.77
CA SER A 332 -13.82 0.13 3.62
C SER A 332 -12.31 -0.14 3.61
N THR A 333 -11.48 0.88 3.86
CA THR A 333 -10.02 0.76 3.94
C THR A 333 -9.61 -0.19 5.05
N TRP A 334 -10.17 -0.05 6.26
CA TRP A 334 -9.89 -0.97 7.37
C TRP A 334 -10.25 -2.40 7.03
N ARG A 335 -11.45 -2.64 6.47
CA ARG A 335 -11.88 -3.97 6.05
C ARG A 335 -10.94 -4.58 5.02
N LYS A 336 -10.55 -3.82 3.99
CA LYS A 336 -9.63 -4.30 2.94
C LYS A 336 -8.25 -4.64 3.53
N ALA A 337 -7.68 -3.76 4.35
CA ALA A 337 -6.39 -3.98 4.98
C ALA A 337 -6.39 -5.22 5.89
N LEU A 338 -7.42 -5.39 6.71
CA LEU A 338 -7.56 -6.56 7.57
C LEU A 338 -7.86 -7.83 6.77
N ALA A 339 -8.67 -7.78 5.71
CA ALA A 339 -8.96 -8.95 4.88
C ALA A 339 -7.70 -9.47 4.17
N ALA A 340 -6.78 -8.58 3.78
CA ALA A 340 -5.49 -8.96 3.21
C ALA A 340 -4.59 -9.65 4.25
N ALA A 341 -4.59 -9.20 5.51
CA ALA A 341 -3.76 -9.75 6.57
C ALA A 341 -4.36 -10.99 7.27
N PHE A 342 -5.69 -11.12 7.28
CA PHE A 342 -6.44 -12.16 8.01
C PHE A 342 -7.50 -12.87 7.12
N PRO A 343 -7.11 -13.42 5.95
CA PRO A 343 -8.06 -14.00 5.00
C PRO A 343 -8.81 -15.22 5.53
N VAL A 344 -8.21 -16.04 6.41
CA VAL A 344 -8.88 -17.19 7.02
C VAL A 344 -9.85 -16.75 8.10
N ILE A 345 -9.52 -15.75 8.93
CA ILE A 345 -10.50 -15.17 9.87
C ILE A 345 -11.72 -14.63 9.12
N ALA A 346 -11.52 -13.89 8.03
CA ALA A 346 -12.62 -13.36 7.22
C ALA A 346 -13.55 -14.49 6.70
N GLN A 347 -12.97 -15.63 6.28
CA GLN A 347 -13.74 -16.80 5.86
C GLN A 347 -14.45 -17.50 7.04
N LEU A 348 -13.80 -17.62 8.19
CA LEU A 348 -14.33 -18.29 9.39
C LEU A 348 -15.55 -17.58 9.96
N VAL A 349 -15.51 -16.25 10.03
CA VAL A 349 -16.58 -15.45 10.64
C VAL A 349 -17.62 -14.96 9.62
N GLY A 350 -17.28 -15.00 8.33
CA GLY A 350 -18.11 -14.50 7.23
C GLY A 350 -18.02 -12.98 7.03
N GLU A 351 -18.38 -12.53 5.83
CA GLU A 351 -18.18 -11.15 5.38
C GLU A 351 -18.88 -10.11 6.26
N GLU A 352 -20.13 -10.35 6.65
CA GLU A 352 -20.91 -9.39 7.43
C GLU A 352 -20.30 -9.16 8.82
N PHE A 353 -19.93 -10.24 9.50
CA PHE A 353 -19.28 -10.16 10.81
C PHE A 353 -17.88 -9.55 10.69
N PHE A 354 -17.12 -9.95 9.67
CA PHE A 354 -15.78 -9.42 9.44
C PHE A 354 -15.79 -7.92 9.17
N ALA A 355 -16.75 -7.43 8.38
CA ALA A 355 -16.92 -6.00 8.12
C ALA A 355 -17.25 -5.22 9.42
N ALA A 356 -18.12 -5.76 10.27
CA ALA A 356 -18.43 -5.16 11.56
C ALA A 356 -17.22 -5.17 12.50
N LEU A 357 -16.51 -6.29 12.60
CA LEU A 357 -15.28 -6.45 13.38
C LEU A 357 -14.21 -5.45 12.94
N ALA A 358 -13.98 -5.31 11.63
CA ALA A 358 -13.00 -4.38 11.09
C ALA A 358 -13.31 -2.93 11.46
N ARG A 359 -14.61 -2.56 11.44
CA ARG A 359 -15.05 -1.23 11.87
C ARG A 359 -14.82 -1.00 13.36
N GLU A 360 -15.21 -1.95 14.22
CA GLU A 360 -14.98 -1.83 15.67
C GLU A 360 -13.49 -1.81 16.01
N TYR A 361 -12.69 -2.64 15.35
CA TYR A 361 -11.22 -2.64 15.48
C TYR A 361 -10.63 -1.29 15.09
N GLY A 362 -10.94 -0.76 13.89
CA GLY A 362 -10.36 0.49 13.42
C GLY A 362 -10.75 1.71 14.27
N ARG A 363 -11.93 1.66 14.92
CA ARG A 363 -12.33 2.66 15.91
C ARG A 363 -11.56 2.55 17.23
N ALA A 364 -11.33 1.33 17.70
CA ALA A 364 -10.63 1.06 18.96
C ALA A 364 -9.10 1.15 18.85
N GLN A 365 -8.55 0.85 17.67
CA GLN A 365 -7.12 0.81 17.35
C GLN A 365 -6.86 1.59 16.04
N PRO A 366 -7.00 2.93 16.05
CA PRO A 366 -6.68 3.76 14.89
C PRO A 366 -5.24 3.53 14.41
N SER A 367 -4.99 3.68 13.11
CA SER A 367 -3.65 3.51 12.56
C SER A 367 -2.70 4.58 13.11
N GLU A 368 -1.44 4.21 13.32
CA GLU A 368 -0.35 5.13 13.69
C GLU A 368 0.66 5.29 12.55
N SER A 369 0.37 4.74 11.37
CA SER A 369 1.29 4.71 10.24
C SER A 369 0.58 4.94 8.90
N GLY A 370 1.26 5.60 7.96
CA GLY A 370 0.84 5.66 6.56
C GLY A 370 0.91 4.29 5.85
N ASP A 371 1.68 3.34 6.42
CA ASP A 371 1.84 1.98 5.90
C ASP A 371 0.79 1.03 6.50
N LEU A 372 -0.25 0.73 5.72
CA LEU A 372 -1.36 -0.15 6.11
C LEU A 372 -0.94 -1.61 6.36
N ASN A 373 0.25 -2.03 5.91
CA ASN A 373 0.77 -3.37 6.22
C ASN A 373 1.06 -3.57 7.71
N CYS A 374 1.02 -2.50 8.51
CA CYS A 374 1.16 -2.54 9.96
C CYS A 374 -0.18 -2.49 10.72
N PHE A 375 -1.31 -2.28 10.04
CA PHE A 375 -2.60 -1.98 10.68
C PHE A 375 -3.15 -3.12 11.55
N GLY A 376 -2.87 -4.38 11.18
CA GLY A 376 -3.36 -5.57 11.88
C GLY A 376 -2.67 -5.93 13.20
N ALA A 377 -1.68 -5.14 13.65
CA ALA A 377 -0.77 -5.54 14.73
C ALA A 377 -1.45 -5.90 16.07
N HIS A 378 -2.63 -5.35 16.35
CA HIS A 378 -3.34 -5.54 17.62
C HIS A 378 -4.59 -6.42 17.49
N VAL A 379 -4.82 -7.07 16.34
CA VAL A 379 -6.03 -7.89 16.13
C VAL A 379 -6.10 -9.05 17.12
N GLU A 380 -4.98 -9.72 17.42
CA GLU A 380 -4.95 -10.80 18.42
C GLU A 380 -5.47 -10.31 19.78
N SER A 381 -4.90 -9.23 20.32
CA SER A 381 -5.26 -8.71 21.64
C SER A 381 -6.69 -8.13 21.67
N PHE A 382 -7.12 -7.53 20.56
CA PHE A 382 -8.50 -7.07 20.37
C PHE A 382 -9.48 -8.24 20.45
N LEU A 383 -9.24 -9.33 19.71
CA LEU A 383 -10.11 -10.51 19.70
C LEU A 383 -10.21 -11.20 21.07
N ARG A 384 -9.15 -11.15 21.88
CA ARG A 384 -9.18 -11.69 23.26
C ARG A 384 -10.14 -10.94 24.17
N SER A 385 -10.36 -9.64 23.92
CA SER A 385 -11.26 -8.80 24.73
C SER A 385 -12.60 -8.50 24.06
N PHE A 386 -12.77 -8.86 22.79
CA PHE A 386 -13.98 -8.59 22.01
C PHE A 386 -15.13 -9.54 22.41
N PRO A 387 -16.25 -9.03 22.98
CA PRO A 387 -17.31 -9.89 23.53
C PRO A 387 -17.97 -10.80 22.49
N HIS A 388 -18.02 -10.37 21.23
CA HIS A 388 -18.70 -11.08 20.15
C HIS A 388 -17.93 -12.29 19.61
N THR A 389 -16.70 -12.54 20.10
CA THR A 389 -15.87 -13.69 19.70
C THR A 389 -15.59 -14.68 20.84
N GLN A 390 -16.30 -14.55 21.99
CA GLN A 390 -16.11 -15.41 23.17
C GLN A 390 -16.36 -16.90 22.88
N ASP A 391 -17.31 -17.21 21.98
CA ASP A 391 -17.63 -18.58 21.58
C ASP A 391 -16.59 -19.19 20.61
N LEU A 392 -15.61 -18.39 20.16
CA LEU A 392 -14.52 -18.79 19.27
C LEU A 392 -13.15 -18.56 19.95
N PRO A 393 -12.84 -19.27 21.04
CA PRO A 393 -11.64 -19.01 21.86
C PRO A 393 -10.30 -19.22 21.12
N TYR A 394 -10.34 -19.92 19.98
CA TYR A 394 -9.18 -20.17 19.12
C TYR A 394 -8.91 -19.03 18.12
N LEU A 395 -9.84 -18.09 17.93
CA LEU A 395 -9.72 -17.02 16.92
C LEU A 395 -8.51 -16.08 17.14
N PRO A 396 -8.15 -15.68 18.38
CA PRO A 396 -6.92 -14.94 18.63
C PRO A 396 -5.65 -15.68 18.17
N ASP A 397 -5.61 -17.00 18.33
CA ASP A 397 -4.47 -17.81 17.94
C ASP A 397 -4.40 -17.97 16.41
N MET A 398 -5.55 -18.02 15.72
CA MET A 398 -5.59 -17.88 14.25
C MET A 398 -5.05 -16.51 13.81
N ALA A 399 -5.46 -15.42 14.49
CA ALA A 399 -4.96 -14.08 14.17
C ALA A 399 -3.45 -13.99 14.34
N ARG A 400 -2.90 -14.60 15.38
CA ARG A 400 -1.44 -14.66 15.60
C ARG A 400 -0.73 -15.40 14.46
N LEU A 401 -1.28 -16.53 13.99
CA LEU A 401 -0.72 -17.27 12.86
C LEU A 401 -0.74 -16.42 11.57
N GLU A 402 -1.90 -15.86 11.22
CA GLU A 402 -2.06 -15.08 9.98
C GLU A 402 -1.23 -13.79 10.01
N TRP A 403 -1.16 -13.13 11.17
CA TRP A 403 -0.30 -11.95 11.33
C TRP A 403 1.18 -12.29 11.14
N GLN A 404 1.66 -13.43 11.65
CA GLN A 404 3.03 -13.87 11.41
C GLN A 404 3.29 -14.14 9.93
N LEU A 405 2.35 -14.79 9.21
CA LEU A 405 2.45 -14.98 7.76
C LEU A 405 2.50 -13.65 7.00
N HIS A 406 1.61 -12.72 7.35
CA HIS A 406 1.57 -11.37 6.78
C HIS A 406 2.90 -10.65 6.99
N ARG A 407 3.49 -10.69 8.19
CA ARG A 407 4.80 -10.07 8.46
C ARG A 407 5.95 -10.77 7.74
N ILE A 408 5.93 -12.10 7.64
CA ILE A 408 6.95 -12.88 6.90
C ILE A 408 6.95 -12.51 5.41
N HIS A 409 5.79 -12.21 4.82
CA HIS A 409 5.68 -11.80 3.43
C HIS A 409 6.59 -10.59 3.12
N TYR A 410 6.59 -9.59 3.99
CA TYR A 410 7.38 -8.36 3.84
C TYR A 410 8.77 -8.41 4.51
N ALA A 411 9.08 -9.44 5.28
CA ALA A 411 10.36 -9.54 5.98
C ALA A 411 11.53 -9.69 4.98
N ARG A 412 12.64 -8.99 5.26
CA ARG A 412 13.87 -9.11 4.48
C ARG A 412 14.41 -10.55 4.56
N HIS A 413 14.84 -11.08 3.42
CA HIS A 413 15.42 -12.42 3.32
C HIS A 413 16.94 -12.30 3.17
N GLU A 414 17.68 -12.86 4.13
CA GLU A 414 19.14 -12.97 4.07
C GLU A 414 19.58 -14.22 3.32
N LEU A 415 20.85 -14.28 2.89
CA LEU A 415 21.38 -15.41 2.13
C LEU A 415 21.25 -16.72 2.91
N ALA A 416 20.38 -17.61 2.44
CA ALA A 416 20.10 -18.88 3.10
C ALA A 416 21.31 -19.84 3.06
N LEU A 417 21.52 -20.56 4.16
CA LEU A 417 22.50 -21.63 4.28
C LEU A 417 22.21 -22.73 3.25
N GLN A 418 23.26 -23.18 2.53
CA GLN A 418 23.16 -24.28 1.57
C GLN A 418 23.93 -25.51 2.08
N ALA A 419 23.61 -26.69 1.54
CA ALA A 419 24.29 -27.94 1.91
C ALA A 419 25.82 -27.88 1.74
N GLN A 420 26.30 -27.15 0.73
CA GLN A 420 27.73 -26.94 0.45
C GLN A 420 28.45 -26.06 1.49
N ASP A 421 27.70 -25.30 2.30
CA ASP A 421 28.24 -24.45 3.36
C ASP A 421 28.44 -25.22 4.67
N ILE A 422 27.95 -26.46 4.75
CA ILE A 422 27.99 -27.30 5.95
C ILE A 422 29.21 -28.22 5.90
N ASN A 423 30.02 -28.19 6.96
CA ASN A 423 31.03 -29.22 7.21
C ASN A 423 30.43 -30.33 8.08
N PRO A 424 30.26 -31.57 7.57
CA PRO A 424 29.67 -32.66 8.34
C PRO A 424 30.42 -32.99 9.63
N GLN A 425 31.73 -32.77 9.68
CA GLN A 425 32.56 -33.10 10.85
C GLN A 425 32.36 -32.15 12.03
N THR A 426 31.88 -30.93 11.77
CA THR A 426 31.69 -29.89 12.78
C THR A 426 30.23 -29.47 12.93
N LEU A 427 29.31 -30.22 12.31
CA LEU A 427 27.89 -29.84 12.23
C LEU A 427 27.30 -29.71 13.63
N GLU A 428 27.51 -30.69 14.50
CA GLU A 428 26.97 -30.70 15.86
C GLU A 428 27.41 -29.48 16.68
N GLN A 429 28.62 -28.95 16.48
CA GLN A 429 29.10 -27.77 17.19
C GLN A 429 28.76 -26.44 16.48
N SER A 430 28.17 -26.51 15.29
CA SER A 430 27.84 -25.33 14.50
C SER A 430 26.53 -24.71 14.99
N ALA A 431 26.50 -23.39 15.04
CA ALA A 431 25.28 -22.60 15.24
C ALA A 431 25.09 -21.68 14.03
N PHE A 432 23.88 -21.57 13.50
CA PHE A 432 23.60 -20.72 12.34
C PHE A 432 22.61 -19.64 12.73
N PRO A 433 22.78 -18.38 12.26
CA PRO A 433 21.79 -17.35 12.52
C PRO A 433 20.43 -17.75 11.95
N TRP A 434 19.37 -17.45 12.70
CA TRP A 434 17.99 -17.72 12.29
C TRP A 434 17.52 -16.70 11.24
N GLN A 435 16.75 -17.18 10.26
CA GLN A 435 16.22 -16.35 9.18
C GLN A 435 15.03 -15.50 9.65
N ALA A 436 14.99 -14.22 9.30
CA ALA A 436 13.88 -13.32 9.67
C ALA A 436 12.55 -13.66 8.97
N THR A 437 12.61 -14.42 7.88
CA THR A 437 11.44 -14.97 7.17
C THR A 437 11.00 -16.34 7.69
N ALA A 438 11.50 -16.78 8.85
CA ALA A 438 11.10 -18.03 9.50
C ALA A 438 10.60 -17.77 10.94
N HIS A 439 9.45 -18.32 11.30
CA HIS A 439 8.86 -18.20 12.63
C HIS A 439 8.34 -19.56 13.10
N LEU A 440 8.43 -19.80 14.41
CA LEU A 440 7.78 -20.94 15.04
C LEU A 440 6.45 -20.52 15.63
N PHE A 441 5.44 -21.35 15.39
CA PHE A 441 4.08 -21.18 15.89
C PHE A 441 3.66 -22.42 16.69
N GLU A 442 3.02 -22.19 17.83
CA GLU A 442 2.41 -23.20 18.68
C GLU A 442 1.11 -22.63 19.25
N SER A 443 0.09 -23.48 19.36
CA SER A 443 -1.21 -23.18 19.97
C SER A 443 -1.73 -24.43 20.68
N ASP A 444 -2.53 -24.22 21.72
CA ASP A 444 -3.31 -25.29 22.37
C ASP A 444 -4.52 -25.74 21.52
N TRP A 445 -4.78 -25.05 20.41
CA TRP A 445 -5.86 -25.32 19.47
C TRP A 445 -5.35 -25.85 18.13
N ALA A 446 -6.24 -26.51 17.39
CA ALA A 446 -6.00 -27.10 16.08
C ALA A 446 -5.93 -26.03 14.96
N ILE A 447 -5.23 -24.92 15.22
CA ILE A 447 -5.09 -23.77 14.32
C ILE A 447 -4.39 -24.15 13.02
N VAL A 448 -3.29 -24.89 13.09
CA VAL A 448 -2.52 -25.29 11.90
C VAL A 448 -3.37 -26.14 10.93
N PRO A 449 -4.01 -27.25 11.37
CA PRO A 449 -4.88 -28.01 10.46
C PRO A 449 -6.11 -27.20 10.02
N LEU A 450 -6.68 -26.33 10.86
CA LEU A 450 -7.78 -25.45 10.45
C LEU A 450 -7.35 -24.48 9.34
N TRP A 451 -6.16 -23.87 9.45
CA TRP A 451 -5.63 -22.99 8.43
C TRP A 451 -5.38 -23.75 7.12
N LEU A 452 -4.78 -24.94 7.20
CA LEU A 452 -4.55 -25.81 6.03
C LEU A 452 -5.86 -26.25 5.37
N ALA A 453 -6.93 -26.46 6.14
CA ALA A 453 -8.24 -26.78 5.58
C ALA A 453 -8.78 -25.67 4.65
N HIS A 454 -8.50 -24.40 4.98
CA HIS A 454 -8.82 -23.26 4.12
C HIS A 454 -7.90 -23.14 2.89
N GLN A 455 -6.83 -23.94 2.83
CA GLN A 455 -6.00 -24.14 1.64
C GLN A 455 -6.37 -25.41 0.86
N GLY A 456 -7.42 -26.13 1.28
CA GLY A 456 -7.95 -27.33 0.61
C GLY A 456 -7.67 -28.65 1.31
N ALA A 457 -7.07 -28.66 2.50
CA ALA A 457 -6.96 -29.88 3.33
C ALA A 457 -8.29 -30.23 4.02
N GLU A 458 -8.33 -31.35 4.74
CA GLU A 458 -9.49 -31.71 5.57
C GLU A 458 -9.59 -30.85 6.83
N PHE A 459 -10.80 -30.47 7.20
CA PHE A 459 -11.07 -29.74 8.45
C PHE A 459 -10.78 -30.62 9.67
N PRO A 460 -10.20 -30.05 10.75
CA PRO A 460 -10.01 -30.79 12.00
C PRO A 460 -11.35 -31.20 12.59
N ARG A 461 -11.42 -32.41 13.14
CA ARG A 461 -12.64 -32.93 13.79
C ARG A 461 -12.89 -32.30 15.16
N GLU A 462 -11.81 -31.90 15.83
CA GLU A 462 -11.83 -31.32 17.17
C GLU A 462 -10.85 -30.14 17.21
N MET A 463 -11.29 -29.02 17.79
CA MET A 463 -10.45 -27.83 17.88
C MET A 463 -9.53 -27.84 19.10
N ALA A 464 -9.92 -28.49 20.20
CA ALA A 464 -9.18 -28.49 21.48
C ALA A 464 -8.01 -29.50 21.45
N GLN A 465 -7.10 -29.33 20.50
CA GLN A 465 -5.91 -30.16 20.34
C GLN A 465 -4.73 -29.27 19.96
N PRO A 466 -3.55 -29.43 20.58
CA PRO A 466 -2.42 -28.57 20.29
C PRO A 466 -1.93 -28.75 18.86
N SER A 467 -1.45 -27.67 18.26
CA SER A 467 -0.84 -27.72 16.94
C SER A 467 0.40 -26.81 16.86
N ARG A 468 1.38 -27.24 16.07
CA ARG A 468 2.67 -26.57 15.90
C ARG A 468 2.99 -26.44 14.41
N ALA A 469 3.68 -25.37 14.06
CA ALA A 469 4.12 -25.15 12.69
C ALA A 469 5.42 -24.34 12.61
N LEU A 470 6.17 -24.61 11.55
CA LEU A 470 7.15 -23.71 10.99
C LEU A 470 6.44 -22.84 9.94
N LEU A 471 6.41 -21.54 10.18
CA LEU A 471 6.03 -20.55 9.19
C LEU A 471 7.31 -20.08 8.50
N SER A 472 7.38 -20.19 7.19
CA SER A 472 8.59 -19.79 6.44
C SER A 472 8.23 -19.17 5.11
N ARG A 473 9.17 -18.44 4.51
CA ARG A 473 9.08 -17.97 3.12
C ARG A 473 10.37 -18.28 2.39
N PRO A 474 10.58 -19.53 1.92
CA PRO A 474 11.66 -19.81 1.00
C PRO A 474 11.34 -19.10 -0.32
N GLN A 475 12.30 -18.33 -0.82
CA GLN A 475 12.12 -17.48 -1.99
C GLN A 475 11.02 -16.40 -1.78
N TRP A 476 9.80 -16.64 -2.25
CA TRP A 476 8.80 -15.57 -2.47
C TRP A 476 7.48 -15.77 -1.75
N THR A 477 7.06 -17.01 -1.46
CA THR A 477 5.72 -17.31 -0.93
C THR A 477 5.80 -17.84 0.49
N ALA A 478 4.98 -17.25 1.38
CA ALA A 478 4.88 -17.73 2.75
C ALA A 478 4.13 -19.08 2.79
N GLN A 479 4.56 -19.96 3.67
CA GLN A 479 4.00 -21.31 3.81
C GLN A 479 3.95 -21.73 5.28
N VAL A 480 3.03 -22.64 5.57
CA VAL A 480 2.82 -23.24 6.89
C VAL A 480 3.18 -24.71 6.79
N THR A 481 4.23 -25.14 7.49
CA THR A 481 4.62 -26.54 7.58
C THR A 481 4.28 -27.07 8.98
N PRO A 482 3.33 -28.02 9.12
CA PRO A 482 3.05 -28.67 10.39
C PRO A 482 4.31 -29.29 10.98
N LEU A 483 4.41 -29.25 12.30
CA LEU A 483 5.52 -29.86 13.04
C LEU A 483 5.00 -30.78 14.12
N GLU A 484 5.67 -31.91 14.27
CA GLU A 484 5.54 -32.75 15.45
C GLU A 484 6.35 -32.16 16.62
N ALA A 485 6.08 -32.64 17.84
CA ALA A 485 6.75 -32.12 19.04
C ALA A 485 8.30 -32.21 19.00
N PRO A 486 8.92 -33.31 18.53
CA PRO A 486 10.39 -33.40 18.41
C PRO A 486 10.97 -32.37 17.43
N GLU A 487 10.31 -32.16 16.28
CA GLU A 487 10.76 -31.21 15.26
C GLU A 487 10.70 -29.77 15.76
N TYR A 488 9.62 -29.42 16.47
CA TYR A 488 9.46 -28.10 17.07
C TYR A 488 10.53 -27.84 18.15
N ALA A 489 10.81 -28.82 19.01
CA ALA A 489 11.83 -28.70 20.04
C ALA A 489 13.23 -28.44 19.44
N ALA A 490 13.61 -29.20 18.39
CA ALA A 490 14.87 -28.95 17.68
C ALA A 490 14.94 -27.53 17.10
N LEU A 491 13.88 -27.10 16.40
CA LEU A 491 13.85 -25.77 15.78
C LEU A 491 13.88 -24.64 16.81
N GLN A 492 13.30 -24.86 18.01
CA GLN A 492 13.32 -23.89 19.09
C GLN A 492 14.74 -23.61 19.58
N GLU A 493 15.56 -24.65 19.74
CA GLU A 493 16.99 -24.50 20.08
C GLU A 493 17.75 -23.73 19.01
N LEU A 494 17.55 -24.07 17.72
CA LEU A 494 18.19 -23.34 16.61
C LEU A 494 17.79 -21.86 16.58
N LYS A 495 16.50 -21.56 16.80
CA LYS A 495 16.00 -20.18 16.87
C LYS A 495 16.61 -19.40 18.03
N ASN A 496 16.89 -20.07 19.15
CA ASN A 496 17.55 -19.47 20.32
C ASN A 496 19.06 -19.25 20.09
N GLY A 497 19.60 -19.69 18.96
CA GLY A 497 21.01 -19.53 18.59
C GLY A 497 21.91 -20.66 19.10
N GLU A 498 21.32 -21.75 19.58
CA GLU A 498 22.05 -22.93 20.04
C GLU A 498 22.63 -23.74 18.87
N THR A 499 23.48 -24.72 19.23
CA THR A 499 24.14 -25.58 18.24
C THR A 499 23.20 -26.62 17.64
N VAL A 500 23.56 -27.14 16.45
CA VAL A 500 22.80 -28.25 15.85
C VAL A 500 22.77 -29.47 16.77
N GLY A 501 23.85 -29.76 17.51
CA GLY A 501 23.88 -30.85 18.49
C GLY A 501 22.82 -30.68 19.57
N ALA A 502 22.71 -29.50 20.18
CA ALA A 502 21.69 -29.20 21.18
C ALA A 502 20.26 -29.35 20.62
N ALA A 503 20.03 -28.93 19.38
CA ALA A 503 18.76 -29.13 18.70
C ALA A 503 18.42 -30.62 18.51
N LEU A 504 19.38 -31.44 18.13
CA LEU A 504 19.19 -32.89 17.98
C LEU A 504 18.93 -33.56 19.33
N ASP A 505 19.67 -33.18 20.38
CA ASP A 505 19.44 -33.69 21.74
C ASP A 505 18.02 -33.39 22.22
N ALA A 506 17.52 -32.17 21.97
CA ALA A 506 16.15 -31.78 22.32
C ALA A 506 15.08 -32.61 21.59
N ALA A 507 15.30 -32.94 20.31
CA ALA A 507 14.41 -33.82 19.57
C ALA A 507 14.48 -35.28 20.05
N PHE A 508 15.68 -35.83 20.25
CA PHE A 508 15.87 -37.20 20.72
C PHE A 508 15.33 -37.44 22.12
N ALA A 509 15.27 -36.41 22.97
CA ALA A 509 14.61 -36.49 24.27
C ALA A 509 13.10 -36.76 24.18
N LEU A 510 12.47 -36.43 23.04
CA LEU A 510 11.05 -36.63 22.78
C LEU A 510 10.76 -37.84 21.87
N ASP A 511 11.65 -38.13 20.93
CA ASP A 511 11.57 -39.30 20.03
C ASP A 511 12.97 -39.86 19.72
N GLU A 512 13.27 -41.06 20.23
CA GLU A 512 14.54 -41.76 19.99
C GLU A 512 14.76 -42.12 18.50
N ASN A 513 13.71 -42.14 17.67
CA ASN A 513 13.76 -42.45 16.24
C ASN A 513 13.76 -41.21 15.34
N PHE A 514 14.04 -40.02 15.89
CA PHE A 514 14.02 -38.77 15.14
C PHE A 514 14.89 -38.80 13.87
N ASP A 515 14.30 -38.53 12.71
CA ASP A 515 14.99 -38.56 11.41
C ASP A 515 15.78 -37.26 11.17
N VAL A 516 16.99 -37.22 11.71
CA VAL A 516 17.96 -36.12 11.55
C VAL A 516 18.15 -35.72 10.09
N ALA A 517 18.24 -36.70 9.18
CA ALA A 517 18.53 -36.44 7.78
C ALA A 517 17.34 -35.77 7.07
N ALA A 518 16.11 -36.19 7.39
CA ALA A 518 14.90 -35.53 6.90
C ALA A 518 14.78 -34.10 7.43
N SER A 519 14.98 -33.88 8.73
CA SER A 519 14.88 -32.54 9.32
C SER A 519 15.92 -31.57 8.75
N LEU A 520 17.19 -31.99 8.62
CA LEU A 520 18.22 -31.16 7.99
C LEU A 520 17.88 -30.78 6.55
N ARG A 521 17.37 -31.72 5.74
CA ARG A 521 16.91 -31.43 4.37
C ARG A 521 15.77 -30.41 4.37
N GLN A 522 14.81 -30.57 5.27
CA GLN A 522 13.68 -29.65 5.40
C GLN A 522 14.17 -28.24 5.80
N TRP A 523 15.05 -28.10 6.78
CA TRP A 523 15.56 -26.80 7.23
C TRP A 523 16.26 -26.04 6.11
N LEU A 524 17.06 -26.74 5.30
CA LEU A 524 17.73 -26.17 4.13
C LEU A 524 16.74 -25.78 3.02
N GLN A 525 15.79 -26.66 2.69
CA GLN A 525 14.78 -26.40 1.67
C GLN A 525 13.88 -25.22 2.05
N GLN A 526 13.56 -25.10 3.33
CA GLN A 526 12.73 -24.04 3.91
C GLN A 526 13.52 -22.75 4.17
N GLN A 527 14.85 -22.74 3.95
CA GLN A 527 15.73 -21.57 4.04
C GLN A 527 15.70 -20.86 5.41
N ILE A 528 15.52 -21.62 6.50
CA ILE A 528 15.32 -21.05 7.84
C ILE A 528 16.61 -20.65 8.56
N LEU A 529 17.77 -21.08 8.03
CA LEU A 529 19.09 -20.76 8.56
C LEU A 529 19.85 -19.87 7.57
N VAL A 530 20.61 -18.92 8.09
CA VAL A 530 21.37 -17.95 7.31
C VAL A 530 22.83 -18.39 7.19
N LYS A 531 23.42 -18.18 6.03
CA LYS A 531 24.86 -18.36 5.83
C LYS A 531 25.62 -17.26 6.60
N ARG A 532 26.56 -17.65 7.47
CA ARG A 532 27.44 -16.68 8.14
C ARG A 532 28.24 -15.90 7.07
N PRO A 533 28.36 -14.56 7.18
CA PRO A 533 29.30 -13.82 6.35
C PRO A 533 30.72 -14.36 6.59
N HIS A 534 31.51 -14.52 5.52
CA HIS A 534 32.92 -14.88 5.62
C HIS A 534 33.76 -13.73 6.14
#